data_AF-A0A834SH99-F1
#
_entry.id   AF-A0A834SH99-F1
#
_cell.length_a   1.000
_cell.length_b   1.000
_cell.length_c   1.000
_cell.angle_alpha   90.00
_cell.angle_beta   90.00
_cell.angle_gamma   90.00
#
_symmetry.space_group_name_H-M   'P 1'
#
loop_
_entity.id
_entity.type
_entity.pdbx_description
1 polymer ?
#
loop_
_entity_poly.entity_id
_entity_poly.type
_entity_poly.pdbx_seq_one_letter_code
_entity_poly.pdbx_strand_id
1 'polypeptide(L)'
;MQPLQNMLLFQYLVKVFEEDFLPRKATMDWIIERESLLNMLLGSRKVNYKALMKNCLTIICELSQHQNDIEYQEVSISGLSKNCHTALSIALHEVGKNTCVSIEKLMVIIMELDMSRKQADIKGYTNRSDSLRTPLAEIILDELTYSDDIVPQFLQIFTEPKWKLEIIVQYLWKYITKPSVRTRRSNGSTEDESFSGALKCFSNKTSTKSTIKKIGLDMIQLLFAHGFQAQLSIFLEGHAEDKIAGHEGQVSSLVDLCTSVISAFDCLRSTDEQMEILSIGKEAIFTAATIISMNS
;
A
#
# COMPACT_ATOMS: atom_id res chain seq x y z
N MET A 1 -23.09 0.08 -22.53
CA MET A 1 -22.90 -1.39 -22.47
C MET A 1 -21.44 -1.81 -22.63
N GLN A 2 -20.71 -1.31 -23.63
CA GLN A 2 -19.31 -1.70 -23.86
C GLN A 2 -18.35 -1.44 -22.66
N PRO A 3 -18.43 -0.32 -21.93
CA PRO A 3 -17.58 -0.11 -20.75
C PRO A 3 -17.84 -1.14 -19.63
N LEU A 4 -19.13 -1.45 -19.39
CA LEU A 4 -19.55 -2.46 -18.42
C LEU A 4 -19.04 -3.86 -18.81
N GLN A 5 -19.16 -4.22 -20.08
CA GLN A 5 -18.64 -5.48 -20.60
C GLN A 5 -17.11 -5.58 -20.42
N ASN A 6 -16.38 -4.50 -20.69
CA ASN A 6 -14.93 -4.46 -20.51
C ASN A 6 -14.52 -4.61 -19.03
N MET A 7 -15.26 -3.97 -18.11
CA MET A 7 -15.05 -4.11 -16.68
C MET A 7 -15.23 -5.57 -16.22
N LEU A 8 -16.34 -6.20 -16.61
CA LEU A 8 -16.61 -7.62 -16.28
C LEU A 8 -15.57 -8.57 -16.89
N LEU A 9 -15.17 -8.32 -18.15
CA LEU A 9 -14.13 -9.11 -18.80
C LEU A 9 -12.77 -8.95 -18.09
N PHE A 10 -12.44 -7.74 -17.66
CA PHE A 10 -11.23 -7.49 -16.88
C PHE A 10 -11.27 -8.24 -15.53
N GLN A 11 -12.38 -8.16 -14.79
CA GLN A 11 -12.56 -8.90 -13.54
C GLN A 11 -12.36 -10.42 -13.75
N TYR A 12 -12.96 -10.97 -14.81
CA TYR A 12 -12.78 -12.37 -15.19
C TYR A 12 -11.31 -12.71 -15.52
N LEU A 13 -10.64 -11.85 -16.28
CA LEU A 13 -9.25 -12.05 -16.66
C LEU A 13 -8.32 -12.06 -15.44
N VAL A 14 -8.51 -11.15 -14.49
CA VAL A 14 -7.73 -11.13 -13.24
C VAL A 14 -7.92 -12.43 -12.47
N LYS A 15 -9.16 -12.92 -12.38
CA LYS A 15 -9.46 -14.20 -11.72
C LYS A 15 -8.73 -15.38 -12.41
N VAL A 16 -8.68 -15.41 -13.73
CA VAL A 16 -7.92 -16.44 -14.47
C VAL A 16 -6.42 -16.36 -14.16
N PHE A 17 -5.85 -15.16 -14.05
CA PHE A 17 -4.45 -15.01 -13.65
C PHE A 17 -4.19 -15.46 -12.21
N GLU A 18 -5.08 -15.11 -11.29
CA GLU A 18 -5.01 -15.52 -9.88
C GLU A 18 -5.07 -17.05 -9.75
N GLU A 19 -6.03 -17.69 -10.42
CA GLU A 19 -6.23 -19.15 -10.38
C GLU A 19 -5.07 -19.94 -11.02
N ASP A 20 -4.38 -19.39 -12.01
CA ASP A 20 -3.17 -20.00 -12.57
C ASP A 20 -1.91 -19.70 -11.76
N PHE A 21 -1.75 -18.48 -11.23
CA PHE A 21 -0.54 -18.04 -10.55
C PHE A 21 -0.41 -18.62 -9.13
N LEU A 22 -1.46 -18.57 -8.31
CA LEU A 22 -1.38 -18.95 -6.90
C LEU A 22 -0.95 -20.42 -6.68
N PRO A 23 -1.50 -21.42 -7.40
CA PRO A 23 -1.04 -22.80 -7.26
C PRO A 23 0.42 -23.00 -7.68
N ARG A 24 0.89 -22.24 -8.67
CA ARG A 24 2.29 -22.30 -9.13
C ARG A 24 3.24 -21.71 -8.09
N LYS A 25 2.88 -20.57 -7.51
CA LYS A 25 3.63 -19.92 -6.42
C LYS A 25 3.75 -20.81 -5.19
N ALA A 26 2.71 -21.59 -4.87
CA ALA A 26 2.75 -22.53 -3.76
C ALA A 26 3.83 -23.61 -3.90
N THR A 27 4.33 -23.88 -5.11
CA THR A 27 5.44 -24.83 -5.33
C THR A 27 6.80 -24.27 -4.86
N MET A 28 6.90 -22.94 -4.70
CA MET A 28 8.16 -22.22 -4.44
C MET A 28 9.26 -22.48 -5.49
N ASP A 29 8.87 -22.91 -6.69
CA ASP A 29 9.76 -23.16 -7.82
C ASP A 29 9.56 -22.07 -8.87
N TRP A 30 10.58 -21.21 -9.02
CA TRP A 30 10.61 -20.15 -10.02
C TRP A 30 10.38 -20.67 -11.45
N ILE A 31 10.82 -21.89 -11.77
CA ILE A 31 10.65 -22.48 -13.10
C ILE A 31 9.18 -22.71 -13.41
N ILE A 32 8.38 -23.09 -12.40
CA ILE A 32 6.94 -23.30 -12.52
C ILE A 32 6.20 -21.95 -12.49
N GLU A 33 6.62 -21.03 -11.61
CA GLU A 33 6.01 -19.70 -11.47
C GLU A 33 6.17 -18.83 -12.73
N ARG A 34 7.34 -18.85 -13.37
CA ARG A 34 7.61 -18.07 -14.58
C ARG A 34 6.76 -18.53 -15.78
N GLU A 35 6.24 -19.75 -15.74
CA GLU A 35 5.33 -20.29 -16.78
C GLU A 35 3.87 -19.87 -16.55
N SER A 36 3.59 -19.09 -15.50
CA SER A 36 2.25 -18.54 -15.28
C SER A 36 1.80 -17.62 -16.43
N LEU A 37 0.50 -17.63 -16.69
CA LEU A 37 -0.17 -16.73 -17.62
C LEU A 37 0.14 -15.26 -17.30
N LEU A 38 0.21 -14.95 -16.00
CA LEU A 38 0.60 -13.63 -15.51
C LEU A 38 2.00 -13.27 -16.00
N ASN A 39 3.03 -14.07 -15.72
CA ASN A 39 4.39 -13.76 -16.12
C ASN A 39 4.53 -13.68 -17.66
N MET A 40 3.86 -14.56 -18.40
CA MET A 40 3.83 -14.52 -19.86
C MET A 40 3.21 -13.24 -20.41
N LEU A 41 2.12 -12.73 -19.81
CA LEU A 41 1.51 -11.46 -20.20
C LEU A 41 2.49 -10.31 -19.96
N LEU A 42 3.10 -10.25 -18.78
CA LEU A 42 3.98 -9.15 -18.37
C LEU A 42 5.30 -9.13 -19.16
N GLY A 43 5.80 -10.29 -19.59
CA GLY A 43 6.95 -10.42 -20.48
C GLY A 43 6.64 -10.21 -21.97
N SER A 44 5.36 -10.07 -22.33
CA SER A 44 4.94 -9.93 -23.73
C SER A 44 5.33 -8.57 -24.30
N ARG A 45 6.08 -8.59 -25.41
CA ARG A 45 6.43 -7.38 -26.18
C ARG A 45 5.21 -6.66 -26.77
N LYS A 46 4.04 -7.30 -26.79
CA LYS A 46 2.78 -6.70 -27.27
C LYS A 46 2.13 -5.80 -26.23
N VAL A 47 2.55 -5.91 -24.96
CA VAL A 47 1.96 -5.15 -23.85
C VAL A 47 2.94 -4.07 -23.41
N ASN A 48 2.50 -2.81 -23.43
CA ASN A 48 3.24 -1.75 -22.77
C ASN A 48 2.95 -1.82 -21.26
N TYR A 49 3.71 -2.67 -20.56
CA TYR A 49 3.52 -2.93 -19.14
C TYR A 49 3.52 -1.65 -18.28
N LYS A 50 4.51 -0.76 -18.48
CA LYS A 50 4.60 0.47 -17.69
C LYS A 50 3.36 1.36 -17.90
N ALA A 51 2.92 1.54 -19.14
CA ALA A 51 1.71 2.32 -19.42
C ALA A 51 0.44 1.65 -18.88
N LEU A 52 0.35 0.31 -18.97
CA LEU A 52 -0.77 -0.44 -18.40
C LEU A 52 -0.90 -0.22 -16.89
N MET A 53 0.21 -0.35 -16.15
CA MET A 53 0.21 -0.19 -14.70
C MET A 53 -0.09 1.25 -14.27
N LYS A 54 0.43 2.24 -14.99
CA LYS A 54 0.06 3.65 -14.82
C LYS A 54 -1.45 3.86 -14.97
N ASN A 55 -2.03 3.34 -16.06
CA ASN A 55 -3.46 3.44 -16.30
C ASN A 55 -4.29 2.73 -15.21
N CYS A 56 -3.86 1.56 -14.75
CA CYS A 56 -4.51 0.86 -13.64
C CYS A 56 -4.49 1.71 -12.36
N LEU A 57 -3.37 2.36 -12.04
CA LEU A 57 -3.25 3.26 -10.88
C LEU A 57 -4.14 4.49 -11.01
N THR A 58 -4.17 5.12 -12.18
CA THR A 58 -5.07 6.25 -12.43
C THR A 58 -6.54 5.83 -12.29
N ILE A 59 -6.94 4.72 -12.91
CA ILE A 59 -8.33 4.24 -12.87
C ILE A 59 -8.77 3.89 -11.44
N ILE A 60 -7.92 3.19 -10.66
CA ILE A 60 -8.30 2.82 -9.28
C ILE A 60 -8.46 4.06 -8.39
N CYS A 61 -7.64 5.11 -8.60
CA CYS A 61 -7.77 6.38 -7.88
C CYS A 61 -8.94 7.24 -8.36
N GLU A 62 -9.26 7.24 -9.66
CA GLU A 62 -10.41 7.99 -10.20
C GLU A 62 -11.74 7.35 -9.79
N LEU A 63 -11.83 6.02 -9.84
CA LEU A 63 -13.04 5.30 -9.45
C LEU A 63 -13.35 5.46 -7.95
N SER A 64 -12.33 5.62 -7.09
CA SER A 64 -12.53 5.84 -5.66
C SER A 64 -13.08 7.23 -5.33
N GLN A 65 -12.70 8.27 -6.09
CA GLN A 65 -13.28 9.62 -5.95
C GLN A 65 -14.80 9.59 -6.18
N HIS A 66 -15.25 8.88 -7.22
CA HIS A 66 -16.66 8.76 -7.55
C HIS A 66 -17.46 7.92 -6.54
N GLN A 67 -16.81 7.03 -5.78
CA GLN A 67 -17.46 6.22 -4.75
C GLN A 67 -17.78 7.03 -3.50
N ASN A 68 -16.82 7.86 -3.06
CA ASN A 68 -17.02 8.75 -1.90
C ASN A 68 -18.19 9.74 -2.15
N ASP A 69 -18.38 10.22 -3.39
CA ASP A 69 -19.47 11.14 -3.73
C ASP A 69 -20.88 10.49 -3.70
N ILE A 70 -20.96 9.18 -3.96
CA ILE A 70 -22.24 8.44 -4.00
C ILE A 70 -22.71 8.06 -2.58
N GLU A 71 -21.79 7.76 -1.66
CA GLU A 71 -22.10 7.48 -0.24
C GLU A 71 -22.80 8.67 0.44
N TYR A 72 -22.49 9.91 0.03
CA TYR A 72 -23.20 11.12 0.49
C TYR A 72 -24.59 11.30 -0.13
N GLN A 73 -24.87 10.69 -1.28
CA GLN A 73 -26.08 10.91 -2.05
C GLN A 73 -27.18 9.86 -1.79
N GLU A 74 -26.82 8.69 -1.25
CA GLU A 74 -27.76 7.63 -0.85
C GLU A 74 -28.76 8.03 0.26
N VAL A 75 -28.50 9.12 0.99
CA VAL A 75 -29.38 9.59 2.07
C VAL A 75 -30.70 10.21 1.56
N SER A 76 -30.88 10.44 0.25
CA SER A 76 -31.96 11.33 -0.22
C SER A 76 -32.65 10.96 -1.52
N ILE A 77 -33.25 9.76 -1.66
CA ILE A 77 -34.10 9.49 -2.85
C ILE A 77 -35.41 8.73 -2.53
N SER A 78 -36.53 9.46 -2.63
CA SER A 78 -37.91 8.95 -2.71
C SER A 78 -38.39 8.82 -4.18
N GLY A 79 -39.31 7.89 -4.46
CA GLY A 79 -40.23 7.94 -5.62
C GLY A 79 -40.23 6.73 -6.58
N LEU A 80 -41.31 5.94 -6.52
CA LEU A 80 -41.55 4.60 -7.09
C LEU A 80 -41.45 4.39 -8.63
N SER A 81 -41.12 5.40 -9.44
CA SER A 81 -40.85 5.25 -10.90
C SER A 81 -39.35 5.06 -11.19
N LYS A 82 -38.52 5.14 -10.15
CA LYS A 82 -37.05 5.14 -10.21
C LYS A 82 -36.43 3.73 -10.23
N ASN A 83 -37.19 2.67 -9.97
CA ASN A 83 -36.64 1.35 -9.62
C ASN A 83 -35.71 0.72 -10.67
N CYS A 84 -35.98 0.83 -11.97
CA CYS A 84 -35.11 0.26 -13.02
C CYS A 84 -33.82 1.07 -13.20
N HIS A 85 -33.91 2.41 -13.16
CA HIS A 85 -32.74 3.29 -13.22
C HIS A 85 -31.89 3.20 -11.95
N THR A 86 -32.53 3.05 -10.79
CA THR A 86 -31.87 2.81 -9.50
C THR A 86 -31.16 1.46 -9.50
N ALA A 87 -31.81 0.37 -9.94
CA ALA A 87 -31.18 -0.95 -10.03
C ALA A 87 -29.98 -0.96 -11.01
N LEU A 88 -30.09 -0.27 -12.15
CA LEU A 88 -28.97 -0.11 -13.09
C LEU A 88 -27.83 0.71 -12.50
N SER A 89 -28.14 1.79 -11.77
CA SER A 89 -27.14 2.63 -11.10
C SER A 89 -26.40 1.87 -10.00
N ILE A 90 -27.14 1.10 -9.19
CA ILE A 90 -26.56 0.23 -8.15
C ILE A 90 -25.67 -0.83 -8.80
N ALA A 91 -26.15 -1.50 -9.86
CA ALA A 91 -25.36 -2.51 -10.56
C ALA A 91 -24.08 -1.93 -11.18
N LEU A 92 -24.14 -0.72 -11.75
CA LEU A 92 -22.95 -0.06 -12.31
C LEU A 92 -21.95 0.33 -11.22
N HIS A 93 -22.43 0.85 -10.09
CA HIS A 93 -21.61 1.17 -8.94
C HIS A 93 -20.90 -0.07 -8.39
N GLU A 94 -21.64 -1.16 -8.19
CA GLU A 94 -21.12 -2.44 -7.71
C GLU A 94 -20.09 -3.03 -8.68
N VAL A 95 -20.32 -2.94 -9.99
CA VAL A 95 -19.34 -3.39 -10.98
C VAL A 95 -18.09 -2.52 -10.96
N GLY A 96 -18.23 -1.20 -10.80
CA GLY A 96 -17.09 -0.29 -10.62
C GLY A 96 -16.26 -0.65 -9.39
N LYS A 97 -16.90 -0.91 -8.25
CA LYS A 97 -16.25 -1.37 -7.01
C LYS A 97 -15.49 -2.68 -7.21
N ASN A 98 -16.14 -3.68 -7.81
CA ASN A 98 -15.51 -4.97 -8.09
C ASN A 98 -14.36 -4.86 -9.10
N THR A 99 -14.41 -3.88 -10.01
CA THR A 99 -13.28 -3.55 -10.89
C THR A 99 -12.11 -2.96 -10.11
N CYS A 100 -12.33 -2.05 -9.15
CA CYS A 100 -11.25 -1.57 -8.26
C CYS A 100 -10.58 -2.73 -7.52
N VAL A 101 -11.39 -3.60 -6.90
CA VAL A 101 -10.89 -4.80 -6.21
C VAL A 101 -10.08 -5.70 -7.14
N SER A 102 -10.53 -5.87 -8.39
CA SER A 102 -9.80 -6.68 -9.37
C SER A 102 -8.50 -6.00 -9.83
N ILE A 103 -8.47 -4.68 -9.96
CA ILE A 103 -7.24 -3.94 -10.28
C ILE A 103 -6.24 -4.09 -9.14
N GLU A 104 -6.68 -3.90 -7.89
CA GLU A 104 -5.84 -4.08 -6.71
C GLU A 104 -5.29 -5.52 -6.66
N LYS A 105 -6.16 -6.53 -6.82
CA LYS A 105 -5.74 -7.94 -6.89
C LYS A 105 -4.69 -8.18 -7.96
N LEU A 106 -4.88 -7.63 -9.16
CA LEU A 106 -3.89 -7.71 -10.24
C LEU A 106 -2.55 -7.12 -9.80
N MET A 107 -2.56 -5.93 -9.18
CA MET A 107 -1.33 -5.31 -8.68
C MET A 107 -0.65 -6.17 -7.61
N VAL A 108 -1.42 -6.75 -6.67
CA VAL A 108 -0.91 -7.63 -5.62
C VAL A 108 -0.22 -8.86 -6.22
N ILE A 109 -0.87 -9.61 -7.12
CA ILE A 109 -0.25 -10.81 -7.71
C ILE A 109 0.99 -10.47 -8.56
N ILE A 110 1.04 -9.28 -9.18
CA ILE A 110 2.23 -8.81 -9.90
C ILE A 110 3.37 -8.51 -8.93
N MET A 111 3.10 -7.84 -7.81
CA MET A 111 4.12 -7.55 -6.79
C MET A 111 4.63 -8.83 -6.12
N GLU A 112 3.76 -9.82 -5.91
CA GLU A 112 4.16 -11.14 -5.43
C GLU A 112 5.11 -11.84 -6.41
N LEU A 113 4.78 -11.83 -7.71
CA LEU A 113 5.66 -12.36 -8.75
C LEU A 113 7.01 -11.62 -8.77
N ASP A 114 7.01 -10.29 -8.62
CA ASP A 114 8.25 -9.49 -8.54
C ASP A 114 9.12 -9.92 -7.35
N MET A 115 8.51 -10.23 -6.20
CA MET A 115 9.24 -10.73 -5.04
C MET A 115 9.74 -12.16 -5.22
N SER A 116 8.92 -13.08 -5.74
CA SER A 116 9.37 -14.45 -6.07
C SER A 116 10.57 -14.41 -7.01
N ARG A 117 10.49 -13.55 -8.04
CA ARG A 117 11.59 -13.35 -8.99
C ARG A 117 12.84 -12.81 -8.31
N LYS A 118 12.72 -11.77 -7.48
CA LYS A 118 13.86 -11.20 -6.74
C LYS A 118 14.53 -12.25 -5.86
N GLN A 119 13.75 -13.10 -5.19
CA GLN A 119 14.28 -14.20 -4.39
C GLN A 119 14.97 -15.27 -5.24
N ALA A 120 14.39 -15.62 -6.39
CA ALA A 120 14.99 -16.54 -7.34
C ALA A 120 16.31 -16.01 -7.90
N ASP A 121 16.39 -14.70 -8.16
CA ASP A 121 17.59 -14.02 -8.64
C ASP A 121 18.73 -14.08 -7.63
N ILE A 122 18.43 -13.78 -6.35
CA ILE A 122 19.39 -13.91 -5.24
C ILE A 122 19.92 -15.35 -5.12
N LYS A 123 19.07 -16.35 -5.40
CA LYS A 123 19.44 -17.78 -5.37
C LYS A 123 20.08 -18.28 -6.68
N GLY A 124 20.17 -17.45 -7.72
CA GLY A 124 20.72 -17.82 -9.03
C GLY A 124 19.82 -18.73 -9.86
N TYR A 125 18.51 -18.75 -9.62
CA TYR A 125 17.53 -19.53 -10.38
C TYR A 125 16.92 -18.79 -11.57
N THR A 126 17.21 -17.50 -11.73
CA THR A 126 16.84 -16.70 -12.90
C THR A 126 17.86 -16.89 -14.03
N ASN A 127 17.42 -16.65 -15.27
CA ASN A 127 18.27 -16.65 -16.44
C ASN A 127 17.94 -15.46 -17.36
N ARG A 128 18.68 -15.32 -18.46
CA ARG A 128 18.52 -14.19 -19.39
C ARG A 128 17.13 -14.08 -20.03
N SER A 129 16.38 -15.18 -20.11
CA SER A 129 15.01 -15.17 -20.66
C SER A 129 13.99 -14.55 -19.72
N ASP A 130 14.30 -14.41 -18.43
CA ASP A 130 13.38 -13.82 -17.44
C ASP A 130 13.23 -12.30 -17.58
N SER A 131 13.90 -11.64 -18.54
CA SER A 131 13.78 -10.22 -18.97
C SER A 131 13.65 -9.18 -17.86
N LEU A 132 14.59 -8.25 -17.72
CA LEU A 132 14.53 -7.19 -16.70
C LEU A 132 13.30 -6.30 -16.92
N ARG A 133 12.31 -6.44 -16.04
CA ARG A 133 11.11 -5.59 -15.97
C ARG A 133 11.22 -4.74 -14.72
N THR A 134 10.85 -3.47 -14.81
CA THR A 134 10.71 -2.60 -13.63
C THR A 134 9.66 -3.21 -12.70
N PRO A 135 9.99 -3.47 -11.42
CA PRO A 135 9.03 -3.93 -10.43
C PRO A 135 7.82 -2.99 -10.33
N LEU A 136 6.63 -3.54 -10.04
CA LEU A 136 5.41 -2.74 -9.96
C LEU A 136 5.50 -1.67 -8.86
N ALA A 137 6.06 -2.02 -7.69
CA ALA A 137 6.24 -1.08 -6.59
C ALA A 137 7.04 0.17 -7.00
N GLU A 138 8.08 0.00 -7.84
CA GLU A 138 8.86 1.12 -8.38
C GLU A 138 8.03 2.00 -9.34
N ILE A 139 7.17 1.38 -10.17
CA ILE A 139 6.27 2.13 -11.05
C ILE A 139 5.24 2.92 -10.24
N ILE A 140 4.63 2.30 -9.21
CA ILE A 140 3.67 2.99 -8.35
C ILE A 140 4.37 4.16 -7.64
N LEU A 141 5.55 3.92 -7.07
CA LEU A 141 6.33 4.96 -6.39
C LEU A 141 6.68 6.13 -7.33
N ASP A 142 7.11 5.84 -8.56
CA ASP A 142 7.36 6.87 -9.58
C ASP A 142 6.12 7.75 -9.80
N GLU A 143 4.94 7.15 -9.98
CA GLU A 143 3.70 7.89 -10.22
C GLU A 143 3.23 8.69 -9.01
N LEU A 144 3.26 8.09 -7.82
CA LEU A 144 2.88 8.78 -6.57
C LEU A 144 3.77 9.98 -6.29
N THR A 145 5.04 9.93 -6.71
CA THR A 145 5.99 11.04 -6.51
C THR A 145 5.95 12.07 -7.63
N TYR A 146 5.33 11.74 -8.77
CA TYR A 146 5.09 12.67 -9.85
C TYR A 146 3.81 13.47 -9.62
N SER A 147 2.81 12.84 -9.01
CA SER A 147 1.51 13.46 -8.70
C SER A 147 1.14 13.22 -7.24
N ASP A 148 1.45 14.21 -6.40
CA ASP A 148 1.12 14.16 -4.97
C ASP A 148 -0.40 14.13 -4.74
N ASP A 149 -1.20 14.63 -5.70
CA ASP A 149 -2.66 14.71 -5.63
C ASP A 149 -3.35 13.34 -5.59
N ILE A 150 -2.72 12.29 -6.14
CA ILE A 150 -3.29 10.93 -6.16
C ILE A 150 -2.91 10.09 -4.95
N VAL A 151 -1.96 10.57 -4.13
CA VAL A 151 -1.45 9.83 -2.96
C VAL A 151 -2.55 9.58 -1.94
N PRO A 152 -3.40 10.55 -1.55
CA PRO A 152 -4.47 10.30 -0.58
C PRO A 152 -5.45 9.22 -1.06
N GLN A 153 -5.84 9.25 -2.33
CA GLN A 153 -6.77 8.27 -2.90
C GLN A 153 -6.13 6.89 -3.00
N PHE A 154 -4.86 6.82 -3.38
CA PHE A 154 -4.10 5.56 -3.37
C PHE A 154 -4.07 4.95 -1.97
N LEU A 155 -3.72 5.75 -0.95
CA LEU A 155 -3.66 5.29 0.43
C LEU A 155 -5.04 4.87 0.97
N GLN A 156 -6.13 5.44 0.48
CA GLN A 156 -7.47 5.03 0.87
C GLN A 156 -7.89 3.72 0.20
N ILE A 157 -7.66 3.58 -1.12
CA ILE A 157 -8.20 2.48 -1.92
C ILE A 157 -7.34 1.22 -1.88
N PHE A 158 -6.02 1.35 -1.74
CA PHE A 158 -5.12 0.22 -1.70
C PHE A 158 -5.15 -0.37 -0.27
N THR A 159 -5.76 -1.53 -0.12
CA THR A 159 -6.07 -2.17 1.16
C THR A 159 -5.05 -3.21 1.59
N GLU A 160 -4.34 -3.84 0.63
CA GLU A 160 -3.46 -4.96 0.95
C GLU A 160 -2.26 -4.55 1.86
N PRO A 161 -2.23 -4.94 3.15
CA PRO A 161 -1.40 -4.30 4.17
C PRO A 161 0.10 -4.37 3.87
N LYS A 162 0.60 -5.55 3.48
CA LYS A 162 2.02 -5.78 3.21
C LYS A 162 2.55 -4.84 2.12
N TRP A 163 1.85 -4.75 1.00
CA TRP A 163 2.29 -3.96 -0.15
C TRP A 163 2.04 -2.48 0.06
N LYS A 164 0.94 -2.12 0.73
CA LYS A 164 0.67 -0.75 1.14
C LYS A 164 1.80 -0.20 2.01
N LEU A 165 2.21 -0.97 3.01
CA LEU A 165 3.30 -0.61 3.91
C LEU A 165 4.62 -0.46 3.16
N GLU A 166 4.97 -1.40 2.29
CA GLU A 166 6.18 -1.34 1.46
C GLU A 166 6.25 -0.04 0.66
N ILE A 167 5.16 0.35 0.00
CA ILE A 167 5.09 1.57 -0.80
C ILE A 167 5.20 2.82 0.08
N ILE A 168 4.49 2.85 1.23
CA ILE A 168 4.57 3.96 2.20
C ILE A 168 6.00 4.15 2.71
N VAL A 169 6.67 3.05 3.07
CA VAL A 169 8.05 3.07 3.59
C VAL A 169 8.99 3.62 2.52
N GLN A 170 8.93 3.11 1.29
CA GLN A 170 9.75 3.61 0.19
C GLN A 170 9.48 5.10 -0.11
N TYR A 171 8.21 5.52 -0.07
CA TYR A 171 7.82 6.92 -0.24
C TYR A 171 8.42 7.81 0.84
N LEU A 172 8.29 7.44 2.12
CA LEU A 172 8.88 8.19 3.23
C LEU A 172 10.40 8.30 3.09
N TRP A 173 11.09 7.19 2.83
CA TRP A 173 12.55 7.16 2.71
C TRP A 173 13.08 7.94 1.51
N LYS A 174 12.28 8.16 0.46
CA LYS A 174 12.63 9.06 -0.66
C LYS A 174 12.80 10.51 -0.20
N TYR A 175 12.04 10.95 0.80
CA TYR A 175 12.03 12.35 1.26
C TYR A 175 12.77 12.57 2.59
N ILE A 176 12.91 11.52 3.41
CA ILE A 176 13.74 11.56 4.62
C ILE A 176 15.20 11.81 4.21
N THR A 177 15.79 12.84 4.79
CA THR A 177 17.21 13.13 4.54
C THR A 177 18.03 12.13 5.36
N LYS A 178 18.73 11.20 4.69
CA LYS A 178 19.65 10.27 5.37
C LYS A 178 20.65 11.09 6.20
N PRO A 179 20.85 10.80 7.50
CA PRO A 179 21.81 11.54 8.32
C PRO A 179 23.20 11.47 7.69
N SER A 180 23.78 12.61 7.30
CA SER A 180 25.03 12.68 6.54
C SER A 180 26.29 12.42 7.38
N VAL A 181 26.17 11.83 8.57
CA VAL A 181 27.31 11.63 9.49
C VAL A 181 27.42 10.16 9.90
N ARG A 182 27.90 9.32 8.98
CA ARG A 182 28.51 8.03 9.37
C ARG A 182 30.00 8.25 9.53
N THR A 183 30.45 8.52 10.75
CA THR A 183 31.86 8.37 11.09
C THR A 183 32.26 6.91 10.94
N ARG A 184 33.49 6.68 10.45
CA ARG A 184 34.07 5.45 9.89
C ARG A 184 34.18 4.24 10.84
N ARG A 185 33.34 4.10 11.88
CA ARG A 185 33.55 3.09 12.94
C ARG A 185 32.30 2.42 13.54
N SER A 186 31.22 2.22 12.77
CA SER A 186 30.17 1.27 13.17
C SER A 186 29.94 0.18 12.11
N ASN A 187 30.51 -1.01 12.36
CA ASN A 187 30.07 -2.28 11.79
C ASN A 187 28.86 -2.81 12.58
N GLY A 188 27.82 -1.97 12.71
CA GLY A 188 26.53 -2.34 13.29
C GLY A 188 25.45 -2.02 12.27
N SER A 189 24.48 -2.92 12.13
CA SER A 189 23.33 -2.96 11.22
C SER A 189 23.02 -1.70 10.42
N THR A 190 22.73 -1.86 9.13
CA THR A 190 21.79 -0.97 8.43
C THR A 190 20.64 -0.68 9.38
N GLU A 191 20.46 0.57 9.82
CA GLU A 191 19.16 0.92 10.38
C GLU A 191 18.16 0.63 9.27
N ASP A 192 17.37 -0.43 9.47
CA ASP A 192 16.54 -1.04 8.45
C ASP A 192 15.63 0.03 7.85
N GLU A 193 15.57 0.08 6.51
CA GLU A 193 14.61 0.88 5.73
C GLU A 193 13.19 0.35 6.01
N SER A 194 12.74 0.55 7.23
CA SER A 194 11.54 0.02 7.86
C SER A 194 10.64 1.18 8.27
N PHE A 195 9.38 0.88 8.55
CA PHE A 195 8.43 1.88 9.00
C PHE A 195 8.79 2.47 10.37
N SER A 196 9.20 1.64 11.33
CA SER A 196 9.69 2.13 12.64
C SER A 196 10.93 3.01 12.49
N GLY A 197 11.87 2.62 11.62
CA GLY A 197 13.04 3.45 11.29
C GLY A 197 12.65 4.81 10.69
N ALA A 198 11.65 4.82 9.79
CA ALA A 198 11.11 6.06 9.24
C ALA A 198 10.49 6.94 10.33
N LEU A 199 9.65 6.41 11.22
CA LEU A 199 9.05 7.15 12.33
C LEU A 199 10.10 7.76 13.27
N LYS A 200 11.17 7.02 13.58
CA LYS A 200 12.29 7.53 14.40
C LYS A 200 12.98 8.74 13.78
N CYS A 201 12.99 8.86 12.46
CA CYS A 201 13.51 10.06 11.78
C CYS A 201 12.69 11.33 12.07
N PHE A 202 11.47 11.17 12.59
CA PHE A 202 10.60 12.25 13.06
C PHE A 202 10.63 12.40 14.59
N SER A 203 11.72 12.01 15.25
CA SER A 203 12.00 12.39 16.65
C SER A 203 12.77 13.70 16.77
N ASN A 204 13.33 14.20 15.66
CA ASN A 204 14.13 15.42 15.61
C ASN A 204 13.39 16.51 14.81
N LYS A 205 13.26 17.71 15.40
CA LYS A 205 12.58 18.85 14.76
C LYS A 205 13.22 19.27 13.43
N THR A 206 14.54 19.09 13.27
CA THR A 206 15.27 19.51 12.07
C THR A 206 14.96 18.62 10.87
N SER A 207 15.04 17.29 11.05
CA SER A 207 14.66 16.33 10.01
C SER A 207 13.17 16.43 9.70
N THR A 208 12.33 16.55 10.74
CA THR A 208 10.88 16.74 10.61
C THR A 208 10.55 17.97 9.76
N LYS A 209 11.13 19.13 10.09
CA LYS A 209 10.94 20.38 9.34
C LYS A 209 11.42 20.27 7.89
N SER A 210 12.50 19.54 7.64
CA SER A 210 13.00 19.29 6.27
C SER A 210 12.01 18.47 5.46
N THR A 211 11.45 17.40 6.04
CA THR A 211 10.49 16.54 5.34
C THR A 211 9.14 17.23 5.12
N ILE A 212 8.65 17.99 6.11
CA ILE A 212 7.42 18.81 5.97
C ILE A 212 7.54 19.76 4.78
N LYS A 213 8.70 20.37 4.57
CA LYS A 213 8.93 21.26 3.43
C LYS A 213 8.91 20.55 2.07
N LYS A 214 9.16 19.24 2.02
CA LYS A 214 9.25 18.48 0.76
C LYS A 214 7.90 17.95 0.31
N ILE A 215 7.11 17.40 1.23
CA ILE A 215 5.86 16.70 0.90
C ILE A 215 4.63 17.23 1.63
N GLY A 216 4.78 18.26 2.46
CA GLY A 216 3.68 18.84 3.22
C GLY A 216 3.34 18.06 4.49
N LEU A 217 2.70 18.76 5.42
CA LEU A 217 2.33 18.22 6.73
C LEU A 217 1.21 17.18 6.63
N ASP A 218 0.18 17.47 5.85
CA ASP A 218 -0.99 16.60 5.68
C ASP A 218 -0.60 15.25 5.08
N MET A 219 0.28 15.25 4.08
CA MET A 219 0.78 14.03 3.46
C MET A 219 1.53 13.15 4.46
N ILE A 220 2.35 13.76 5.34
CA ILE A 220 3.05 13.00 6.39
C ILE A 220 2.06 12.37 7.36
N GLN A 221 1.02 13.11 7.77
CA GLN A 221 -0.03 12.56 8.64
C GLN A 221 -0.75 11.37 7.99
N LEU A 222 -1.08 11.48 6.70
CA LEU A 222 -1.70 10.39 5.93
C LEU A 222 -0.79 9.16 5.86
N LEU A 223 0.49 9.35 5.51
CA LEU A 223 1.48 8.27 5.43
C LEU A 223 1.69 7.57 6.78
N PHE A 224 1.72 8.33 7.88
CA PHE A 224 1.86 7.75 9.21
C PHE A 224 0.62 6.96 9.62
N ALA A 225 -0.56 7.52 9.41
CA ALA A 225 -1.80 6.85 9.83
C ALA A 225 -2.03 5.57 9.03
N HIS A 226 -1.89 5.62 7.71
CA HIS A 226 -2.05 4.44 6.86
C HIS A 226 -0.90 3.43 7.02
N GLY A 227 0.33 3.89 7.26
CA GLY A 227 1.47 3.01 7.54
C GLY A 227 1.28 2.29 8.88
N PHE A 228 0.79 2.99 9.90
CA PHE A 228 0.45 2.41 11.19
C PHE A 228 -0.68 1.38 11.06
N GLN A 229 -1.75 1.72 10.35
CA GLN A 229 -2.87 0.81 10.08
C GLN A 229 -2.38 -0.48 9.38
N ALA A 230 -1.57 -0.34 8.32
CA ALA A 230 -1.04 -1.49 7.59
C ALA A 230 -0.14 -2.36 8.46
N GLN A 231 0.77 -1.74 9.24
CA GLN A 231 1.64 -2.45 10.17
C GLN A 231 0.83 -3.19 11.24
N LEU A 232 -0.22 -2.57 11.80
CA LEU A 232 -1.12 -3.21 12.76
C LEU A 232 -1.84 -4.43 12.16
N SER A 233 -2.36 -4.31 10.94
CA SER A 233 -3.01 -5.43 10.25
C SER A 233 -2.06 -6.62 10.10
N ILE A 234 -0.81 -6.38 9.71
CA ILE A 234 0.22 -7.43 9.58
C ILE A 234 0.48 -8.10 10.94
N PHE A 235 0.58 -7.30 12.03
CA PHE A 235 0.74 -7.85 13.39
C PHE A 235 -0.44 -8.74 13.80
N LEU A 236 -1.67 -8.35 13.48
CA LEU A 236 -2.88 -9.10 13.81
C LEU A 236 -3.04 -10.36 12.97
N GLU A 237 -2.66 -10.34 11.70
CA GLU A 237 -2.64 -11.52 10.83
C GLU A 237 -1.60 -12.55 11.31
N GLY A 238 -0.39 -12.11 11.67
CA GLY A 238 0.63 -12.98 12.27
C GLY A 238 0.15 -13.66 13.57
N HIS A 239 -0.69 -12.98 14.36
CA HIS A 239 -1.31 -13.54 15.57
C HIS A 239 -2.26 -14.73 15.27
N ALA A 240 -2.79 -14.87 14.05
CA ALA A 240 -3.63 -16.01 13.67
C ALA A 240 -2.81 -17.28 13.39
N GLU A 241 -1.58 -17.14 12.91
CA GLU A 241 -0.69 -18.24 12.52
C GLU A 241 0.26 -18.68 13.68
N ASP A 242 0.71 -17.75 14.53
CA ASP A 242 1.77 -17.97 15.53
C ASP A 242 1.31 -18.35 16.96
N LYS A 243 0.15 -19.01 17.13
CA LYS A 243 -0.34 -19.49 18.45
C LYS A 243 0.60 -20.50 19.18
N ILE A 244 1.83 -20.70 18.73
CA ILE A 244 2.78 -21.69 19.23
C ILE A 244 4.13 -21.08 19.68
N ALA A 245 4.45 -19.80 19.44
CA ALA A 245 5.75 -19.22 19.84
C ALA A 245 5.69 -17.81 20.47
N GLY A 246 5.94 -17.73 21.78
CA GLY A 246 6.51 -16.56 22.50
C GLY A 246 5.79 -15.20 22.38
N HIS A 247 4.76 -14.98 23.19
CA HIS A 247 3.99 -13.71 23.24
C HIS A 247 4.77 -12.46 23.69
N GLU A 248 5.83 -12.58 24.51
CA GLU A 248 6.44 -11.41 25.19
C GLU A 248 7.24 -10.48 24.24
N GLY A 249 7.96 -11.04 23.27
CA GLY A 249 8.78 -10.26 22.33
C GLY A 249 7.95 -9.51 21.26
N GLN A 250 6.76 -10.01 20.97
CA GLN A 250 5.86 -9.40 19.99
C GLN A 250 5.04 -8.26 20.61
N VAL A 251 4.57 -8.43 21.85
CA VAL A 251 3.86 -7.37 22.59
C VAL A 251 4.75 -6.15 22.82
N SER A 252 6.03 -6.36 23.19
CA SER A 252 6.98 -5.25 23.32
C SER A 252 7.20 -4.50 22.00
N SER A 253 7.32 -5.22 20.88
CA SER A 253 7.47 -4.60 19.55
C SER A 253 6.25 -3.77 19.12
N LEU A 254 5.04 -4.18 19.51
CA LEU A 254 3.80 -3.46 19.23
C LEU A 254 3.69 -2.17 20.07
N VAL A 255 4.05 -2.25 21.35
CA VAL A 255 4.10 -1.07 22.24
C VAL A 255 5.16 -0.08 21.75
N ASP A 256 6.31 -0.56 21.30
CA ASP A 256 7.37 0.28 20.72
C ASP A 256 6.91 1.00 19.45
N LEU A 257 6.16 0.30 18.57
CA LEU A 257 5.55 0.91 17.40
C LEU A 257 4.57 2.02 17.79
N CYS A 258 3.63 1.73 18.70
CA CYS A 258 2.63 2.70 19.15
C CYS A 258 3.30 3.95 19.76
N THR A 259 4.34 3.73 20.58
CA THR A 259 5.14 4.81 21.18
C THR A 259 5.84 5.65 20.11
N SER A 260 6.39 5.00 19.08
CA SER A 260 7.05 5.67 17.95
C SER A 260 6.06 6.53 17.15
N VAL A 261 4.84 6.04 16.92
CA VAL A 261 3.78 6.80 16.22
C VAL A 261 3.39 8.04 17.02
N ILE A 262 3.08 7.89 18.31
CA ILE A 262 2.72 9.03 19.17
C ILE A 262 3.85 10.06 19.20
N SER A 263 5.10 9.60 19.39
CA SER A 263 6.27 10.47 19.40
C SER A 263 6.48 11.23 18.09
N ALA A 264 6.23 10.58 16.95
CA ALA A 264 6.33 11.22 15.63
C ALA A 264 5.27 12.31 15.46
N PHE A 265 4.01 12.05 15.83
CA PHE A 265 2.94 13.06 15.79
C PHE A 265 3.19 14.23 16.76
N ASP A 266 3.69 13.95 17.97
CA ASP A 266 4.08 14.99 18.92
C ASP A 266 5.21 15.86 18.36
N CYS A 267 6.17 15.27 17.63
CA CYS A 267 7.22 16.03 16.98
C CYS A 267 6.69 16.92 15.86
N LEU A 268 5.75 16.42 15.03
CA LEU A 268 5.07 17.22 14.01
C LEU A 268 4.39 18.45 14.64
N ARG A 269 3.58 18.24 15.69
CA ARG A 269 2.90 19.31 16.42
C ARG A 269 3.87 20.29 17.08
N SER A 270 5.01 19.81 17.57
CA SER A 270 6.03 20.68 18.18
C SER A 270 6.87 21.45 17.15
N THR A 271 6.81 21.06 15.88
CA THR A 271 7.53 21.70 14.76
C THR A 271 6.65 22.73 14.07
N ASP A 272 5.34 22.51 14.06
CA ASP A 272 4.33 23.44 13.58
C ASP A 272 3.20 23.57 14.63
N GLU A 273 3.24 24.65 15.41
CA GLU A 273 2.27 24.90 16.49
C GLU A 273 0.85 25.17 15.96
N GLN A 274 0.70 25.51 14.68
CA GLN A 274 -0.60 25.74 14.03
C GLN A 274 -1.15 24.47 13.38
N MET A 275 -0.43 23.36 13.49
CA MET A 275 -0.86 22.07 12.95
C MET A 275 -2.22 21.64 13.50
N GLU A 276 -3.16 21.40 12.59
CA GLU A 276 -4.35 20.60 12.88
C GLU A 276 -4.08 19.12 12.56
N ILE A 277 -4.40 18.24 13.52
CA ILE A 277 -4.31 16.80 13.30
C ILE A 277 -5.53 16.37 12.49
N LEU A 278 -5.29 15.75 11.33
CA LEU A 278 -6.32 15.19 10.46
C LEU A 278 -7.13 14.12 11.22
N SER A 279 -8.38 13.87 10.79
CA SER A 279 -9.25 12.84 11.40
C SER A 279 -8.55 11.48 11.49
N ILE A 280 -7.98 11.02 10.39
CA ILE A 280 -7.25 9.74 10.33
C ILE A 280 -6.00 9.72 11.22
N GLY A 281 -5.34 10.88 11.40
CA GLY A 281 -4.23 11.03 12.34
C GLY A 281 -4.68 10.91 13.80
N LYS A 282 -5.84 11.50 14.14
CA LYS A 282 -6.44 11.38 15.48
C LYS A 282 -6.81 9.93 15.79
N GLU A 283 -7.39 9.22 14.83
CA GLU A 283 -7.72 7.79 14.95
C GLU A 283 -6.48 6.93 15.18
N ALA A 284 -5.39 7.19 14.43
CA ALA A 284 -4.12 6.50 14.62
C ALA A 284 -3.53 6.72 16.02
N ILE A 285 -3.49 7.98 16.49
CA ILE A 285 -2.99 8.32 17.84
C ILE A 285 -3.86 7.69 18.92
N PHE A 286 -5.18 7.78 18.80
CA PHE A 286 -6.11 7.20 19.76
C PHE A 286 -5.95 5.68 19.85
N THR A 287 -5.84 5.01 18.71
CA THR A 287 -5.60 3.56 18.64
C THR A 287 -4.27 3.20 19.28
N ALA A 288 -3.19 3.91 18.96
CA ALA A 288 -1.87 3.69 19.56
C ALA A 288 -1.88 3.86 21.09
N ALA A 289 -2.50 4.93 21.60
CA ALA A 289 -2.60 5.18 23.03
C ALA A 289 -3.43 4.11 23.75
N THR A 290 -4.50 3.64 23.12
CA THR A 290 -5.35 2.55 23.65
C THR A 290 -4.56 1.26 23.76
N ILE A 291 -3.81 0.88 22.72
CA ILE A 291 -2.96 -0.32 22.73
C ILE A 291 -1.90 -0.25 23.83
N ILE A 292 -1.24 0.90 24.01
CA ILE A 292 -0.26 1.08 25.10
C ILE A 292 -0.93 0.91 26.45
N SER A 293 -2.09 1.55 26.67
CA SER A 293 -2.82 1.46 27.95
C SER A 293 -3.29 0.04 28.26
N MET A 294 -3.63 -0.77 27.26
CA MET A 294 -4.06 -2.16 27.46
C MET A 294 -2.91 -3.12 27.78
N ASN A 295 -1.66 -2.74 27.44
CA ASN A 295 -0.46 -3.55 27.63
C ASN A 295 0.47 -3.00 28.73
N SER A 296 0.00 -2.01 29.52
CA SER A 296 0.72 -1.40 30.64
C SER A 296 0.36 -2.01 31.99
#